data_AF-A0A4Y3RXS4-F1
#
_entry.id   AF-A0A4Y3RXS4-F1
#
_cell.length_a   1.000
_cell.length_b   1.000
_cell.length_c   1.000
_cell.angle_alpha   90.00
_cell.angle_beta   90.00
_cell.angle_gamma   90.00
#
_symmetry.space_group_name_H-M   'P 1'
#
loop_
_entity.id
_entity.type
_entity.pdbx_description
1 polymer ?
#
loop_
_entity_poly.entity_id
_entity_poly.type
_entity_poly.pdbx_seq_one_letter_code
_entity_poly.pdbx_strand_id
1 'polypeptide(L)'
;MTTAADTTARDRALVHQAAARLVPAHSENPNKNRAWYVLVGTNLYYVCDVVQAAFDLTARDVDKDRKMLDQLGFPVFALGYGPLMTKGHPAHWGE
;
A
#
# COMPACT_ATOMS: atom_id res chain seq x y z
N MET A 1 18.24 11.76 21.88
CA MET A 1 18.18 10.40 21.30
C MET A 1 16.76 10.19 20.83
N THR A 2 16.53 10.04 19.53
CA THR A 2 15.21 9.68 18.98
C THR A 2 14.96 8.21 19.25
N THR A 3 13.82 7.86 19.83
CA THR A 3 13.48 6.46 20.13
C THR A 3 12.89 5.77 18.89
N ALA A 4 12.83 4.44 18.89
CA ALA A 4 12.15 3.70 17.82
C ALA A 4 10.67 4.10 17.68
N ALA A 5 10.00 4.39 18.80
CA ALA A 5 8.61 4.86 18.80
C ALA A 5 8.45 6.23 18.14
N ASP A 6 9.41 7.15 18.36
CA ASP A 6 9.40 8.47 17.71
C ASP A 6 9.56 8.34 16.19
N THR A 7 10.43 7.42 15.73
CA THR A 7 10.59 7.12 14.30
C THR A 7 9.31 6.55 13.70
N THR A 8 8.68 5.55 14.35
CA THR A 8 7.40 5.00 13.89
C THR A 8 6.31 6.07 13.82
N ALA A 9 6.19 6.93 14.84
CA ALA A 9 5.21 8.00 14.85
C ALA A 9 5.44 9.00 13.69
N ARG A 10 6.69 9.37 13.45
CA ARG A 10 7.07 10.25 12.33
C ARG A 10 6.72 9.62 10.98
N ASP A 11 7.07 8.36 10.77
CA ASP A 11 6.87 7.68 9.50
C ASP A 11 5.37 7.46 9.21
N ARG A 12 4.56 7.19 10.25
CA ARG A 12 3.09 7.20 10.15
C ARG A 12 2.55 8.57 9.75
N ALA A 13 3.09 9.65 10.31
CA ALA A 13 2.67 11.01 9.94
C ALA A 13 3.01 11.33 8.47
N LEU A 14 4.17 10.90 7.97
CA LEU A 14 4.53 11.02 6.55
C LEU A 14 3.54 10.29 5.64
N VAL A 15 3.14 9.08 6.00
CA VAL A 15 2.12 8.31 5.26
C VAL A 15 0.78 9.06 5.20
N HIS A 16 0.32 9.63 6.32
CA HIS A 16 -0.89 10.45 6.33
C HIS A 16 -0.78 11.71 5.45
N GLN A 17 0.36 12.41 5.51
CA GLN A 17 0.61 13.60 4.68
C GLN A 17 0.71 13.27 3.19
N ALA A 18 1.24 12.11 2.84
CA ALA A 18 1.29 11.62 1.46
C ALA A 18 -0.11 11.31 0.95
N ALA A 19 -0.89 10.53 1.71
CA ALA A 19 -2.26 10.16 1.36
C ALA A 19 -3.17 11.38 1.12
N ALA A 20 -2.99 12.48 1.88
CA ALA A 20 -3.74 13.72 1.70
C ALA A 20 -3.51 14.41 0.34
N ARG A 21 -2.43 14.06 -0.37
CA ARG A 21 -2.06 14.63 -1.68
C ARG A 21 -2.36 13.68 -2.85
N LEU A 22 -2.76 12.45 -2.56
CA LEU A 22 -3.05 11.42 -3.56
C LEU A 22 -4.56 11.32 -3.81
N VAL A 23 -4.92 10.93 -5.03
CA VAL A 23 -6.29 10.53 -5.35
C VAL A 23 -6.53 9.12 -4.80
N PRO A 24 -7.64 8.86 -4.09
CA PRO A 24 -7.97 7.52 -3.63
C PRO A 24 -8.18 6.55 -4.80
N ALA A 25 -7.62 5.35 -4.69
CA ALA A 25 -7.69 4.32 -5.73
C ALA A 25 -9.12 3.84 -6.05
N HIS A 26 -10.04 3.97 -5.09
CA HIS A 26 -11.45 3.60 -5.24
C HIS A 26 -12.31 4.71 -5.85
N SER A 27 -11.74 5.91 -6.03
CA SER A 27 -12.39 7.04 -6.72
C SER A 27 -12.10 7.03 -8.23
N GLU A 28 -11.19 6.16 -8.68
CA GLU A 28 -10.81 5.96 -10.08
C GLU A 28 -11.24 4.57 -10.57
N ASN A 29 -11.08 4.30 -11.87
CA ASN A 29 -11.17 2.94 -12.40
C ASN A 29 -10.04 2.08 -11.79
N PRO A 30 -10.34 1.04 -11.00
CA PRO A 30 -9.32 0.23 -10.34
C PRO A 30 -8.39 -0.42 -11.36
N ASN A 31 -7.09 -0.25 -11.17
CA ASN A 31 -6.09 -0.85 -12.04
C ASN A 31 -5.87 -2.31 -11.61
N LYS A 32 -6.39 -3.25 -12.39
CA LYS A 32 -6.26 -4.70 -12.14
C LYS A 32 -4.80 -5.18 -12.01
N ASN A 33 -3.84 -4.45 -12.57
CA ASN A 33 -2.41 -4.78 -12.49
C ASN A 33 -1.77 -4.26 -11.18
N ARG A 34 -2.54 -3.56 -10.34
CA ARG A 34 -2.10 -3.02 -9.06
C ARG A 34 -2.93 -3.66 -7.96
N ALA A 35 -2.41 -4.79 -7.47
CA ALA A 35 -3.15 -5.70 -6.62
C ALA A 35 -3.12 -5.35 -5.12
N TRP A 36 -2.48 -4.25 -4.68
CA TRP A 36 -2.30 -3.98 -3.25
C TRP A 36 -2.68 -2.56 -2.88
N TYR A 37 -3.47 -2.46 -1.81
CA TYR A 37 -4.01 -1.22 -1.27
C TYR A 37 -3.67 -1.07 0.21
N VAL A 38 -3.62 0.17 0.67
CA VAL A 38 -3.55 0.53 2.09
C VAL A 38 -4.73 1.42 2.44
N LEU A 39 -5.33 1.19 3.62
CA LEU A 39 -6.33 2.08 4.18
C LEU A 39 -5.66 3.16 5.01
N VAL A 40 -5.81 4.42 4.58
CA VAL A 40 -5.33 5.59 5.32
C VAL A 40 -6.53 6.50 5.58
N GLY A 41 -6.89 6.68 6.85
CA GLY A 41 -8.16 7.29 7.21
C GLY A 41 -9.32 6.43 6.70
N THR A 42 -10.16 6.98 5.83
CA THR A 42 -11.32 6.29 5.23
C THR A 42 -11.10 5.90 3.76
N ASN A 43 -9.89 6.12 3.23
CA ASN A 43 -9.62 6.00 1.80
C ASN A 43 -8.63 4.88 1.51
N LEU A 44 -8.88 4.15 0.41
CA LEU A 44 -7.94 3.17 -0.15
C LEU A 44 -6.99 3.84 -1.15
N TYR A 45 -5.70 3.56 -1.01
CA TYR A 45 -4.63 4.03 -1.90
C TYR A 45 -3.74 2.86 -2.32
N TYR A 46 -3.09 2.95 -3.49
CA TYR A 46 -2.11 1.94 -3.88
C TYR A 46 -0.86 2.02 -2.99
N VAL A 47 -0.41 0.87 -2.45
CA VAL A 47 0.72 0.81 -1.50
C VAL A 47 1.97 1.51 -2.01
N CYS A 48 2.36 1.27 -3.28
CA CYS A 48 3.57 1.86 -3.85
C CYS A 48 3.47 3.38 -4.03
N ASP A 49 2.27 3.92 -4.32
CA ASP A 49 2.13 5.38 -4.51
C ASP A 49 2.25 6.11 -3.19
N VAL A 50 1.65 5.56 -2.13
CA VAL A 50 1.75 6.12 -0.78
C VAL A 50 3.19 6.11 -0.31
N VAL A 51 3.90 4.99 -0.48
CA VAL A 51 5.31 4.86 -0.06
C VAL A 51 6.23 5.78 -0.87
N GLN A 52 6.06 5.81 -2.19
CA GLN A 52 6.80 6.73 -3.07
C GLN A 52 6.59 8.20 -2.64
N ALA A 53 5.35 8.60 -2.38
CA ALA A 53 5.02 9.97 -1.98
C ALA A 53 5.46 10.31 -0.54
N ALA A 54 5.48 9.34 0.38
CA ALA A 54 5.84 9.56 1.79
C ALA A 54 7.36 9.62 2.02
N PHE A 55 8.13 8.83 1.27
CA PHE A 55 9.56 8.61 1.52
C PHE A 55 10.47 8.98 0.33
N ASP A 56 9.90 9.61 -0.70
CA ASP A 56 10.60 10.06 -1.91
C ASP A 56 11.41 8.93 -2.59
N LEU A 57 10.81 7.73 -2.66
CA LEU A 57 11.43 6.54 -3.23
C LEU A 57 11.12 6.42 -4.72
N THR A 58 12.14 6.15 -5.52
CA THR A 58 12.02 6.05 -6.99
C THR A 58 11.71 4.64 -7.49
N ALA A 59 12.09 3.61 -6.73
CA ALA A 59 11.86 2.21 -7.08
C ALA A 59 10.57 1.68 -6.43
N ARG A 60 9.74 1.02 -7.22
CA ARG A 60 8.52 0.35 -6.74
C ARG A 60 8.83 -1.10 -6.39
N ASP A 61 8.64 -1.45 -5.13
CA ASP A 61 8.72 -2.83 -4.65
C ASP A 61 7.49 -3.12 -3.80
N VAL A 62 6.47 -3.68 -4.44
CA VAL A 62 5.16 -3.92 -3.80
C VAL A 62 5.25 -4.83 -2.58
N ASP A 63 6.22 -5.77 -2.53
CA ASP A 63 6.40 -6.66 -1.39
C ASP A 63 7.03 -5.94 -0.21
N LYS A 64 8.02 -5.10 -0.46
CA LYS A 64 8.64 -4.26 0.57
C LYS A 64 7.66 -3.19 1.08
N ASP A 65 6.97 -2.51 0.16
CA ASP A 65 6.08 -1.39 0.47
C ASP A 65 4.90 -1.84 1.34
N ARG A 66 4.27 -2.97 0.99
CA ARG A 66 3.15 -3.51 1.76
C ARG A 66 3.57 -3.94 3.17
N LYS A 67 4.76 -4.54 3.33
CA LYS A 67 5.30 -4.96 4.63
C LYS A 67 5.64 -3.76 5.50
N MET A 68 6.20 -2.70 4.90
CA MET A 68 6.50 -1.47 5.63
C MET A 68 5.23 -0.81 6.17
N LEU A 69 4.18 -0.70 5.34
CA LEU A 69 2.91 -0.11 5.78
C LEU A 69 2.21 -0.93 6.87
N ASP A 70 2.27 -2.26 6.77
CA ASP A 70 1.78 -3.18 7.82
C ASP A 70 2.55 -3.01 9.14
N GLN A 71 3.89 -2.92 9.08
CA GLN A 71 4.73 -2.65 10.26
C GLN A 71 4.45 -1.27 10.89
N LEU A 72 4.04 -0.29 10.10
CA LEU A 72 3.59 1.03 10.57
C LEU A 72 2.14 0.99 11.12
N GLY A 73 1.47 -0.15 11.10
CA GLY A 73 0.14 -0.36 11.65
C GLY A 73 -1.01 0.08 10.72
N PHE A 74 -0.75 0.23 9.42
CA PHE A 74 -1.81 0.52 8.46
C PHE A 74 -2.42 -0.79 7.93
N PRO A 75 -3.76 -0.91 7.87
CA PRO A 75 -4.39 -2.06 7.24
C PRO A 75 -4.05 -2.13 5.74
N VAL A 76 -3.58 -3.29 5.30
CA VAL A 76 -3.21 -3.57 3.91
C VAL A 76 -4.15 -4.61 3.32
N PHE A 77 -4.62 -4.37 2.09
CA PHE A 77 -5.57 -5.22 1.37
C PHE A 77 -4.99 -5.65 0.03
N ALA A 78 -5.34 -6.86 -0.41
CA ALA A 78 -5.05 -7.33 -1.76
C ALA A 78 -6.34 -7.32 -2.61
N LEU A 79 -6.22 -6.96 -3.89
CA LEU A 79 -7.29 -7.10 -4.86
C LEU A 79 -7.53 -8.59 -5.15
N GLY A 80 -8.66 -9.11 -4.67
CA GLY A 80 -9.20 -10.37 -5.14
C GLY A 80 -9.92 -10.21 -6.46
N TYR A 81 -9.27 -10.49 -7.60
CA TYR A 81 -10.00 -10.69 -8.85
C TYR A 81 -10.48 -12.14 -8.95
N GLY A 82 -11.63 -12.37 -9.58
CA GLY A 82 -12.33 -13.67 -9.57
C GLY A 82 -11.42 -14.90 -9.78
N PRO A 83 -10.53 -14.90 -10.77
CA PRO A 83 -9.53 -15.95 -10.93
C PRO A 83 -8.60 -16.14 -9.72
N LEU A 84 -8.05 -15.08 -9.11
CA LEU A 84 -7.25 -15.17 -7.87
C LEU A 84 -8.03 -15.82 -6.73
N MET A 85 -9.31 -15.46 -6.59
CA MET A 85 -10.18 -15.97 -5.53
C MET A 85 -10.63 -17.42 -5.77
N THR A 86 -10.82 -17.81 -7.03
CA THR A 86 -11.35 -19.14 -7.40
C THR A 86 -10.25 -20.17 -7.63
N LYS A 87 -9.05 -19.74 -8.04
CA LYS A 87 -7.98 -20.64 -8.46
C LYS A 87 -6.62 -20.37 -7.76
N GLY A 88 -6.54 -19.36 -6.89
CA GLY A 88 -5.33 -19.07 -6.08
C GLY A 88 -4.34 -18.14 -6.78
N HIS A 89 -3.09 -18.04 -6.33
CA HIS A 89 -2.11 -17.08 -6.89
C HIS A 89 -1.54 -17.55 -8.25
N PRO A 90 -1.57 -16.77 -9.36
CA PRO A 90 -1.27 -17.22 -10.74
C PRO A 90 -0.03 -18.09 -10.92
N ALA A 91 1.03 -17.82 -10.15
CA ALA A 91 2.24 -18.65 -10.13
C ALA A 91 2.04 -20.13 -9.75
N HIS A 92 0.89 -20.52 -9.19
CA HIS A 92 0.59 -21.89 -8.79
C HIS A 92 -0.24 -22.68 -9.82
N TRP A 93 -0.63 -22.06 -10.93
CA TRP A 93 -1.55 -22.64 -11.91
C TRP A 93 -1.18 -22.32 -13.36
N GLY A 94 -0.04 -21.65 -13.57
CA GLY A 94 0.81 -21.83 -14.74
C GLY A 94 0.15 -21.49 -16.08
N GLU A 95 -0.34 -20.26 -16.22
CA GLU A 95 -0.51 -19.65 -17.55
C GLU A 95 0.80 -19.02 -18.03
#